data_AF-A0A7I4ECM1-F1
#
_entry.id   AF-A0A7I4ECM1-F1
#
_cell.length_a   1.000
_cell.length_b   1.000
_cell.length_c   1.000
_cell.angle_alpha   90.00
_cell.angle_beta   90.00
_cell.angle_gamma   90.00
#
_symmetry.space_group_name_H-M   'P 1'
#
loop_
_entity.id
_entity.type
_entity.pdbx_description
1 polymer ?
#
loop_
_entity_poly.entity_id
_entity_poly.type
_entity_poly.pdbx_seq_one_letter_code
_entity_poly.pdbx_strand_id
1 'polypeptide(L)'
;MKSGVGRISRRSFELKFPHHHRGRSSGMVLDESQLNSEPVVEQSCWANMPPELLRDVIQRVEASESAWPSRKHVVACAAVCSSWREVTKELVRAPEQSGRLTFPVALKQPGPREDTVQCFIKRDRTTSTYQLFLGLPPSQENGKFLLAAQKFRRATSTDYIISLNQEDMSRGSSTYVGKLRSNFLGTKFTIYDSQPPQNGPVLSNRSSRRLTSKQLSYRAHAGSFNVAHIAYELNVLGTRGPRRMQCTLHGIPLSTMESVGSAPSPTEVTADSLERAHVPHSGVMSSSRSKAAVVDISTLDYDFASGLLAKDEPLVLKNKAPRWHEQLQCWCLNFRGRVTVASVKNFQLVASMESLPTSSQSDRDKVLLQFGKIGKDIFTMDYRYPLSAFQAFAICLSSFDTKLACE
;
A
#
# COMPACT_ATOMS: atom_id res chain seq x y z
N MET A 1 20.57 -34.95 57.62
CA MET A 1 22.00 -34.78 57.92
C MET A 1 22.74 -34.36 56.66
N LYS A 2 23.73 -33.46 56.81
CA LYS A 2 24.60 -32.81 55.80
C LYS A 2 23.93 -31.64 55.05
N SER A 3 24.05 -30.40 55.55
CA SER A 3 25.14 -29.40 55.37
C SER A 3 24.86 -28.51 54.15
N GLY A 4 24.88 -27.17 54.15
CA GLY A 4 25.42 -26.18 55.08
C GLY A 4 26.15 -25.08 54.28
N VAL A 5 25.47 -23.94 54.10
CA VAL A 5 25.94 -22.52 53.99
C VAL A 5 27.23 -22.15 53.21
N GLY A 6 27.14 -21.13 52.33
CA GLY A 6 28.28 -20.24 52.04
C GLY A 6 28.25 -19.44 50.72
N ARG A 7 28.29 -18.10 50.81
CA ARG A 7 28.31 -17.07 49.74
C ARG A 7 29.60 -17.06 48.90
N ILE A 8 29.59 -16.41 47.71
CA ILE A 8 30.45 -15.24 47.34
C ILE A 8 30.25 -14.78 45.88
N SER A 9 30.06 -13.46 45.76
CA SER A 9 30.39 -12.48 44.70
C SER A 9 30.96 -12.97 43.35
N ARG A 10 30.29 -12.58 42.25
CA ARG A 10 30.86 -12.62 40.89
C ARG A 10 31.54 -11.30 40.55
N ARG A 11 32.85 -11.37 40.38
CA ARG A 11 33.75 -10.32 39.89
C ARG A 11 33.49 -9.99 38.42
N SER A 12 33.49 -8.70 38.15
CA SER A 12 33.74 -8.05 36.86
C SER A 12 35.18 -8.30 36.40
N PHE A 13 35.40 -8.35 35.08
CA PHE A 13 36.72 -8.11 34.49
C PHE A 13 36.60 -7.13 33.33
N GLU A 14 37.21 -5.96 33.54
CA GLU A 14 37.57 -4.95 32.55
C GLU A 14 38.84 -5.36 31.81
N LEU A 15 38.95 -5.01 30.53
CA LEU A 15 40.21 -4.99 29.79
C LEU A 15 40.68 -3.54 29.65
N LYS A 16 41.87 -3.27 30.20
CA LYS A 16 42.57 -1.98 30.23
C LYS A 16 43.28 -1.71 28.91
N PHE A 17 43.20 -0.48 28.41
CA PHE A 17 44.20 0.12 27.52
C PHE A 17 44.98 1.20 28.31
N PRO A 18 46.31 1.33 28.14
CA PRO A 18 47.13 2.22 28.95
C PRO A 18 47.08 3.69 28.51
N HIS A 19 47.16 4.55 29.52
CA HIS A 19 47.22 6.01 29.51
C HIS A 19 48.41 6.60 28.72
N HIS A 20 48.17 7.76 28.09
CA HIS A 20 49.12 8.87 28.12
C HIS A 20 48.41 10.22 28.31
N HIS A 21 49.15 11.13 28.91
CA HIS A 21 48.71 12.19 29.81
C HIS A 21 48.15 13.45 29.13
N ARG A 22 47.20 14.07 29.82
CA ARG A 22 46.64 15.40 29.55
C ARG A 22 47.62 16.48 30.07
N GLY A 23 48.32 17.13 29.13
CA GLY A 23 49.14 18.31 29.37
C GLY A 23 48.34 19.61 29.17
N ARG A 24 48.77 20.64 29.90
CA ARG A 24 48.08 21.88 30.22
C ARG A 24 48.24 22.94 29.11
N SER A 25 47.23 23.78 28.97
CA SER A 25 47.09 24.92 28.06
C SER A 25 48.26 25.91 28.04
N SER A 26 48.69 26.31 26.84
CA SER A 26 49.24 27.64 26.56
C SER A 26 48.67 28.12 25.23
N GLY A 27 48.16 29.35 25.25
CA GLY A 27 47.44 29.95 24.14
C GLY A 27 48.34 30.26 22.95
N MET A 28 47.76 30.10 21.76
CA MET A 28 48.29 30.68 20.54
C MET A 28 47.10 31.30 19.81
N VAL A 29 47.24 32.59 19.52
CA VAL A 29 46.28 33.47 18.84
C VAL A 29 45.95 32.85 17.48
N LEU A 30 44.67 32.57 17.21
CA LEU A 30 44.20 32.22 15.88
C LEU A 30 43.99 33.51 15.09
N ASP A 31 44.70 33.62 13.97
CA ASP A 31 44.46 34.59 12.92
C ASP A 31 43.08 34.32 12.31
N GLU A 32 42.22 35.33 12.35
CA GLU A 32 40.78 35.27 12.05
C GLU A 32 40.52 35.53 10.55
N SER A 33 41.36 34.95 9.68
CA SER A 33 41.20 35.10 8.25
C SER A 33 41.33 33.76 7.52
N GLN A 34 40.30 33.44 6.74
CA GLN A 34 40.16 32.30 5.84
C GLN A 34 39.55 31.02 6.44
N LEU A 35 38.22 30.93 6.43
CA LEU A 35 37.47 29.70 6.12
C LEU A 35 35.98 30.02 5.88
N ASN A 36 35.70 30.88 4.89
CA ASN A 36 34.42 30.81 4.18
C ASN A 36 34.60 29.82 3.02
N SER A 37 34.55 28.53 3.33
CA SER A 37 34.28 27.52 2.31
C SER A 37 32.77 27.27 2.32
N GLU A 38 32.07 27.97 1.42
CA GLU A 38 30.72 27.61 1.01
C GLU A 38 30.70 26.10 0.69
N PRO A 39 29.68 25.34 1.12
CA PRO A 39 29.57 23.95 0.73
C PRO A 39 29.35 23.90 -0.78
N VAL A 40 30.41 23.59 -1.52
CA VAL A 40 30.31 23.27 -2.95
C VAL A 40 29.46 22.02 -3.04
N VAL A 41 28.17 22.19 -3.33
CA VAL A 41 27.31 21.08 -3.72
C VAL A 41 27.87 20.60 -5.05
N GLU A 42 28.63 19.49 -5.04
CA GLU A 42 29.05 18.78 -6.24
C GLU A 42 27.79 18.36 -7.00
N GLN A 43 27.35 19.22 -7.92
CA GLN A 43 26.26 18.91 -8.82
C GLN A 43 26.73 17.81 -9.77
N SER A 44 25.92 16.76 -9.90
CA SER A 44 26.15 15.69 -10.87
C SER A 44 26.48 16.28 -12.24
N CYS A 45 27.48 15.74 -12.93
CA CYS A 45 27.81 16.15 -14.31
C CYS A 45 26.63 15.99 -15.29
N TRP A 46 25.63 15.20 -14.91
CA TRP A 46 24.38 15.01 -15.64
C TRP A 46 23.27 16.01 -15.28
N ALA A 47 23.46 16.86 -14.27
CA ALA A 47 22.46 17.84 -13.82
C ALA A 47 22.20 18.95 -14.84
N ASN A 48 23.18 19.24 -15.70
CA ASN A 48 23.12 20.32 -16.70
C ASN A 48 22.79 19.83 -18.11
N MET A 49 22.25 18.60 -18.26
CA MET A 49 21.81 18.12 -19.57
C MET A 49 20.64 18.98 -20.09
N PRO A 50 20.66 19.42 -21.36
CA PRO A 50 19.51 20.10 -21.96
C PRO A 50 18.22 19.28 -21.78
N PRO A 51 17.11 19.90 -21.34
CA PRO A 51 15.90 19.16 -20.97
C PRO A 51 15.30 18.39 -22.15
N GLU A 52 15.47 18.86 -23.38
CA GLU A 52 15.03 18.18 -24.59
C GLU A 52 15.80 16.87 -24.82
N LEU A 53 17.13 16.90 -24.62
CA LEU A 53 17.97 15.72 -24.72
C LEU A 53 17.69 14.73 -23.59
N LEU A 54 17.50 15.24 -22.37
CA LEU A 54 17.13 14.42 -21.22
C LEU A 54 15.82 13.67 -21.45
N ARG A 55 14.80 14.37 -21.97
CA ARG A 55 13.53 13.76 -22.35
C ARG A 55 13.70 12.68 -23.40
N ASP A 56 14.43 12.96 -24.47
CA ASP A 56 14.67 12.00 -25.56
C ASP A 56 15.42 10.75 -25.06
N VAL A 57 16.45 10.91 -24.23
CA VAL A 57 17.18 9.80 -23.61
C VAL A 57 16.24 8.93 -22.77
N ILE A 58 15.49 9.53 -21.84
CA ILE A 58 14.59 8.78 -20.95
C ILE A 58 13.46 8.12 -21.76
N GLN A 59 12.92 8.79 -22.77
CA GLN A 59 11.87 8.24 -23.63
C GLN A 59 12.37 7.03 -24.41
N ARG A 60 13.60 7.04 -24.92
CA ARG A 60 14.22 5.90 -25.58
C ARG A 60 14.45 4.73 -24.61
N VAL A 61 14.95 4.99 -23.41
CA VAL A 61 15.10 3.96 -22.37
C VAL A 61 13.75 3.35 -22.03
N GLU A 62 12.73 4.16 -21.77
CA GLU A 62 11.37 3.70 -21.46
C GLU A 62 10.75 2.87 -22.61
N ALA A 63 10.97 3.26 -23.87
CA ALA A 63 10.49 2.53 -25.03
C ALA A 63 11.19 1.17 -25.20
N SER A 64 12.51 1.12 -24.97
CA SER A 64 13.32 -0.08 -25.16
C SER A 64 13.14 -1.15 -24.07
N GLU A 65 12.73 -0.76 -22.85
CA GLU A 65 12.68 -1.65 -21.69
C GLU A 65 11.25 -2.03 -21.30
N SER A 66 10.68 -3.05 -21.94
CA SER A 66 9.29 -3.45 -21.69
C SER A 66 9.09 -4.33 -20.45
N ALA A 67 10.12 -5.07 -20.02
CA ALA A 67 10.03 -6.08 -18.96
C ALA A 67 11.13 -5.96 -17.91
N TRP A 68 10.90 -6.59 -16.76
CA TRP A 68 11.92 -6.76 -15.73
C TRP A 68 12.85 -7.94 -16.11
N PRO A 69 14.17 -7.85 -15.85
CA PRO A 69 14.86 -6.84 -15.03
C PRO A 69 15.31 -5.59 -15.79
N SER A 70 15.23 -5.53 -17.12
CA SER A 70 15.77 -4.41 -17.92
C SER A 70 15.26 -3.05 -17.44
N ARG A 71 13.97 -2.95 -17.07
CA ARG A 71 13.34 -1.75 -16.49
C ARG A 71 14.04 -1.14 -15.26
N LYS A 72 15.03 -1.81 -14.67
CA LYS A 72 15.91 -1.22 -13.65
C LYS A 72 16.60 0.04 -14.16
N HIS A 73 16.89 0.17 -15.46
CA HIS A 73 17.55 1.38 -15.95
C HIS A 73 16.60 2.59 -15.96
N VAL A 74 15.31 2.42 -16.27
CA VAL A 74 14.30 3.50 -16.08
C VAL A 74 14.29 3.99 -14.62
N VAL A 75 14.36 3.07 -13.65
CA VAL A 75 14.41 3.45 -12.23
C VAL A 75 15.74 4.14 -11.90
N ALA A 76 16.85 3.69 -12.49
CA ALA A 76 18.16 4.31 -12.32
C ALA A 76 18.20 5.74 -12.88
N CYS A 77 17.53 6.04 -14.00
CA CYS A 77 17.37 7.39 -14.52
C CYS A 77 16.78 8.32 -13.44
N ALA A 78 15.72 7.89 -12.77
CA ALA A 78 15.10 8.68 -11.70
C ALA A 78 15.98 8.84 -10.43
N ALA A 79 17.10 8.11 -10.32
CA ALA A 79 18.02 8.16 -9.19
C ALA A 79 19.23 9.08 -9.44
N VAL A 80 19.44 9.58 -10.66
CA VAL A 80 20.63 10.37 -11.03
C VAL A 80 20.68 11.72 -10.29
N CYS A 81 19.65 12.54 -10.42
CA CYS A 81 19.50 13.82 -9.71
C CYS A 81 18.03 14.28 -9.74
N SER A 82 17.70 15.44 -9.15
CA SER A 82 16.33 15.98 -9.12
C SER A 82 15.76 16.20 -10.52
N SER A 83 16.50 16.84 -11.43
CA SER A 83 16.06 17.10 -12.81
C SER A 83 15.70 15.81 -13.55
N TRP A 84 16.57 14.80 -13.50
CA TRP A 84 16.30 13.48 -14.09
C TRP A 84 15.11 12.79 -13.45
N ARG A 85 14.94 12.90 -12.13
CA ARG A 85 13.81 12.33 -11.41
C ARG A 85 12.48 12.91 -11.88
N GLU A 86 12.38 14.22 -11.99
CA GLU A 86 11.15 14.89 -12.42
C GLU A 86 10.81 14.55 -13.88
N VAL A 87 11.78 14.60 -14.79
CA VAL A 87 11.56 14.20 -16.19
C VAL A 87 11.19 12.72 -16.31
N THR A 88 11.82 11.83 -15.52
CA THR A 88 11.48 10.40 -15.54
C THR A 88 10.07 10.15 -15.03
N LYS A 89 9.65 10.81 -13.95
CA LYS A 89 8.28 10.70 -13.43
C LYS A 89 7.24 11.18 -14.42
N GLU A 90 7.53 12.26 -15.15
CA GLU A 90 6.64 12.81 -16.18
C GLU A 90 6.47 11.84 -17.35
N LEU A 91 7.56 11.21 -17.80
CA LEU A 91 7.54 10.31 -18.97
C LEU A 91 7.01 8.91 -18.66
N VAL A 92 7.18 8.43 -17.43
CA VAL A 92 6.69 7.11 -17.02
C VAL A 92 5.20 7.18 -16.72
N ARG A 93 4.41 6.72 -17.69
CA ARG A 93 2.94 6.66 -17.59
C ARG A 93 2.47 5.70 -16.49
N ALA A 94 1.33 6.05 -15.88
CA ALA A 94 0.66 5.24 -14.87
C ALA A 94 0.31 3.83 -15.40
N PRO A 95 0.16 2.81 -14.53
CA PRO A 95 -0.12 1.44 -14.95
C PRO A 95 -1.43 1.28 -15.73
N GLU A 96 -2.42 2.16 -15.52
CA GLU A 96 -3.64 2.19 -16.31
C GLU A 96 -3.36 2.39 -17.81
N GLN A 97 -2.38 3.23 -18.13
CA GLN A 97 -2.03 3.61 -19.50
C GLN A 97 -0.90 2.77 -20.08
N SER A 98 0.06 2.35 -19.24
CA SER A 98 1.26 1.64 -19.68
C SER A 98 1.21 0.14 -19.45
N GLY A 99 0.39 -0.34 -18.52
CA GLY A 99 0.44 -1.71 -18.00
C GLY A 99 1.71 -2.02 -17.19
N ARG A 100 2.56 -1.02 -16.91
CA ARG A 100 3.90 -1.22 -16.32
C ARG A 100 3.96 -0.77 -14.87
N LEU A 101 4.56 -1.62 -14.02
CA LEU A 101 4.82 -1.30 -12.61
C LEU A 101 6.30 -0.92 -12.43
N THR A 102 6.60 0.37 -12.52
CA THR A 102 7.98 0.87 -12.51
C THR A 102 8.40 1.34 -11.12
N PHE A 103 7.75 2.38 -10.62
CA PHE A 103 7.98 2.94 -9.30
C PHE A 103 7.07 2.35 -8.22
N PRO A 104 7.44 2.43 -6.92
CA PRO A 104 6.59 1.92 -5.83
C PRO A 104 5.18 2.53 -5.80
N VAL A 105 5.01 3.81 -6.18
CA VAL A 105 3.70 4.48 -6.24
C VAL A 105 2.71 3.76 -7.15
N ALA A 106 3.20 3.12 -8.23
CA ALA A 106 2.40 2.35 -9.18
C ALA A 106 1.65 1.18 -8.51
N LEU A 107 2.11 0.69 -7.36
CA LEU A 107 1.47 -0.41 -6.63
C LEU A 107 0.12 -0.03 -6.03
N LYS A 108 -0.16 1.27 -5.89
CA LYS A 108 -1.45 1.81 -5.44
C LYS A 108 -2.24 2.47 -6.57
N GLN A 109 -1.72 2.50 -7.78
CA GLN A 109 -2.42 3.02 -8.95
C GLN A 109 -3.23 1.90 -9.64
N PRO A 110 -4.35 2.24 -10.31
CA PRO A 110 -5.14 1.27 -11.06
C PRO A 110 -4.31 0.56 -12.15
N GLY A 111 -4.58 -0.73 -12.35
CA GLY A 111 -4.03 -1.49 -13.48
C GLY A 111 -4.63 -1.08 -14.84
N PRO A 112 -4.18 -1.69 -15.95
CA PRO A 112 -4.69 -1.42 -17.30
C PRO A 112 -6.15 -1.87 -17.46
N ARG A 113 -6.90 -1.24 -18.36
CA ARG A 113 -8.33 -1.51 -18.60
C ARG A 113 -8.59 -2.80 -19.38
N GLU A 114 -7.81 -3.01 -20.43
CA GLU A 114 -8.03 -4.12 -21.37
C GLU A 114 -7.22 -5.36 -21.00
N ASP A 115 -5.97 -5.15 -20.60
CA ASP A 115 -5.08 -6.22 -20.20
C ASP A 115 -5.13 -6.50 -18.69
N THR A 116 -4.48 -7.58 -18.29
CA THR A 116 -4.26 -7.89 -16.86
C THR A 116 -2.80 -7.78 -16.52
N VAL A 117 -2.50 -7.19 -15.38
CA VAL A 117 -1.21 -7.37 -14.73
C VAL A 117 -1.18 -8.78 -14.13
N GLN A 118 -0.27 -9.61 -14.64
CA GLN A 118 -0.08 -10.98 -14.19
C GLN A 118 0.98 -11.02 -13.09
N CYS A 119 0.61 -11.56 -11.94
CA CYS A 119 1.48 -11.73 -10.78
C CYS A 119 1.40 -13.15 -10.22
N PHE A 120 2.26 -13.45 -9.27
CA PHE A 120 2.15 -14.63 -8.43
C PHE A 120 2.54 -14.33 -6.98
N ILE A 121 1.96 -15.10 -6.06
CA ILE A 121 2.22 -15.05 -4.63
C ILE A 121 2.99 -16.30 -4.24
N LYS A 122 4.14 -16.12 -3.58
CA LYS A 122 4.84 -17.16 -2.84
C LYS A 122 4.51 -17.05 -1.37
N ARG A 123 4.18 -18.16 -0.73
CA ARG A 123 3.91 -18.22 0.71
C ARG A 123 5.02 -18.97 1.41
N ASP A 124 5.52 -18.43 2.51
CA ASP A 124 6.27 -19.20 3.47
C ASP A 124 5.42 -19.43 4.72
N ARG A 125 5.06 -20.70 4.96
CA ARG A 125 4.21 -21.09 6.07
C ARG A 125 4.94 -21.01 7.41
N THR A 126 6.26 -21.16 7.42
CA THR A 126 7.09 -21.15 8.62
C THR A 126 7.13 -19.75 9.21
N THR A 127 7.44 -18.76 8.38
CA THR A 127 7.49 -17.35 8.78
C THR A 127 6.12 -16.65 8.70
N SER A 128 5.11 -17.34 8.18
CA SER A 128 3.79 -16.79 7.86
C SER A 128 3.87 -15.54 6.97
N THR A 129 4.79 -15.56 6.00
CA THR A 129 5.03 -14.48 5.05
C THR A 129 4.48 -14.82 3.67
N TYR A 130 4.19 -13.78 2.91
CA TYR A 130 3.60 -13.82 1.58
C TYR A 130 4.33 -12.78 0.73
N GLN A 131 4.86 -13.18 -0.42
CA GLN A 131 5.61 -12.31 -1.31
C GLN A 131 4.92 -12.26 -2.66
N LEU A 132 4.63 -11.05 -3.13
CA LEU A 132 4.04 -10.78 -4.43
C LEU A 132 5.13 -10.45 -5.44
N PHE A 133 5.08 -11.12 -6.58
CA PHE A 133 5.98 -10.90 -7.71
C PHE A 133 5.19 -10.63 -8.99
N LEU A 134 5.73 -9.75 -9.83
CA LEU A 134 5.26 -9.52 -11.20
C LEU A 134 5.74 -10.64 -12.14
N GLY A 135 4.87 -11.09 -13.03
CA GLY A 135 5.16 -12.06 -14.09
C GLY A 135 4.56 -13.45 -13.85
N LEU A 136 5.11 -14.43 -14.56
CA LEU A 136 4.68 -15.83 -14.49
C LEU A 136 5.54 -16.63 -13.50
N PRO A 137 4.93 -17.47 -12.65
CA PRO A 137 5.68 -18.43 -11.84
C PRO A 137 6.26 -19.55 -12.73
N PRO A 138 7.36 -20.21 -12.34
CA PRO A 138 8.19 -20.00 -11.15
C PRO A 138 9.39 -19.09 -11.45
N SER A 139 9.22 -18.00 -12.20
CA SER A 139 10.33 -17.12 -12.57
C SER A 139 10.92 -16.42 -11.33
N GLN A 140 11.84 -17.09 -10.62
CA GLN A 140 12.62 -16.53 -9.51
C GLN A 140 13.71 -15.59 -10.03
N GLU A 141 14.24 -15.88 -11.21
CA GLU A 141 15.36 -15.13 -11.78
C GLU A 141 14.89 -13.86 -12.51
N ASN A 142 13.65 -13.83 -13.04
CA ASN A 142 13.15 -12.69 -13.83
C ASN A 142 11.89 -12.02 -13.25
N GLY A 143 11.36 -12.46 -12.11
CA GLY A 143 10.19 -11.85 -11.49
C GLY A 143 10.54 -10.59 -10.66
N LYS A 144 9.85 -9.47 -10.89
CA LYS A 144 10.02 -8.27 -10.04
C LYS A 144 9.28 -8.46 -8.72
N PHE A 145 9.99 -8.41 -7.59
CA PHE A 145 9.35 -8.29 -6.29
C PHE A 145 8.52 -6.99 -6.20
N LEU A 146 7.31 -7.08 -5.65
CA LEU A 146 6.37 -5.96 -5.53
C LEU A 146 6.05 -5.62 -4.08
N LEU A 147 5.54 -6.59 -3.32
CA LEU A 147 5.06 -6.41 -1.95
C LEU A 147 5.36 -7.66 -1.14
N ALA A 148 5.59 -7.48 0.14
CA ALA A 148 5.57 -8.56 1.11
C ALA A 148 4.46 -8.33 2.14
N ALA A 149 3.94 -9.41 2.69
CA ALA A 149 3.03 -9.36 3.82
C ALA A 149 3.38 -10.41 4.86
N GLN A 150 3.20 -10.08 6.13
CA GLN A 150 3.38 -11.02 7.23
C GLN A 150 2.11 -11.09 8.08
N LYS A 151 1.68 -12.31 8.39
CA LYS A 151 0.50 -12.60 9.20
C LYS A 151 0.85 -12.61 10.70
N PHE A 152 0.13 -11.80 11.46
CA PHE A 152 0.17 -11.73 12.91
C PHE A 152 -1.17 -12.14 13.51
N ARG A 153 -1.19 -13.26 14.23
CA ARG A 153 -2.39 -13.70 14.96
C ARG A 153 -2.51 -12.90 16.27
N ARG A 154 -3.71 -12.39 16.54
CA ARG A 154 -4.09 -11.74 17.80
C ARG A 154 -5.21 -12.54 18.47
N ALA A 155 -5.49 -12.25 19.73
CA ALA A 155 -6.58 -12.91 20.47
C ALA A 155 -7.94 -12.78 19.76
N THR A 156 -8.26 -11.60 19.22
CA THR A 156 -9.59 -11.29 18.64
C THR A 156 -9.59 -11.09 17.13
N SER A 157 -8.43 -11.18 16.48
CA SER A 157 -8.28 -10.80 15.07
C SER A 157 -6.99 -11.37 14.47
N THR A 158 -6.80 -11.16 13.18
CA THR A 158 -5.57 -11.49 12.48
C THR A 158 -5.21 -10.31 11.60
N ASP A 159 -3.98 -9.81 11.76
CA ASP A 159 -3.46 -8.70 10.97
C ASP A 159 -2.47 -9.26 9.94
N TYR A 160 -2.54 -8.77 8.71
CA TYR A 160 -1.48 -8.92 7.73
C TYR A 160 -0.88 -7.53 7.51
N ILE A 161 0.36 -7.33 7.90
CA ILE A 161 1.10 -6.09 7.62
C ILE A 161 1.69 -6.20 6.22
N ILE A 162 1.50 -5.18 5.38
CA ILE A 162 1.94 -5.15 3.97
C ILE A 162 3.03 -4.10 3.83
N SER A 163 4.16 -4.46 3.22
CA SER A 163 5.38 -3.66 3.12
C SER A 163 6.03 -3.75 1.73
N LEU A 164 6.76 -2.69 1.35
CA LEU A 164 7.66 -2.65 0.18
C LEU A 164 8.98 -3.37 0.43
N ASN A 165 9.29 -3.75 1.67
CA ASN A 165 10.49 -4.49 2.02
C ASN A 165 10.10 -5.80 2.71
N GLN A 166 10.62 -6.92 2.20
CA GLN A 166 10.36 -8.25 2.75
C GLN A 166 10.98 -8.48 4.14
N GLU A 167 12.00 -7.70 4.51
CA GLU A 167 12.72 -7.84 5.78
C GLU A 167 12.16 -6.92 6.87
N ASP A 168 11.34 -5.94 6.50
CA ASP A 168 10.77 -4.95 7.43
C ASP A 168 9.24 -4.94 7.38
N MET A 169 8.64 -5.53 8.42
CA MET A 169 7.18 -5.61 8.63
C MET A 169 6.70 -4.63 9.71
N SER A 170 7.48 -3.60 10.04
CA SER A 170 7.10 -2.61 11.04
C SER A 170 6.09 -1.60 10.49
N ARG A 171 5.02 -1.32 11.26
CA ARG A 171 4.03 -0.29 10.93
C ARG A 171 4.59 1.14 10.97
N GLY A 172 5.71 1.34 11.66
CA GLY A 172 6.41 2.63 11.73
C GLY A 172 7.45 2.82 10.63
N SER A 173 7.69 1.80 9.81
CA SER A 173 8.65 1.86 8.72
C SER A 173 8.17 2.77 7.59
N SER A 174 9.11 3.44 6.91
CA SER A 174 8.83 4.14 5.66
C SER A 174 8.40 3.20 4.53
N THR A 175 8.65 1.90 4.67
CA THR A 175 8.27 0.87 3.69
C THR A 175 6.86 0.31 3.93
N TYR A 176 6.19 0.72 5.03
CA TYR A 176 4.83 0.29 5.34
C TYR A 176 3.80 0.83 4.32
N VAL A 177 3.08 -0.10 3.70
CA VAL A 177 2.09 0.20 2.63
C VAL A 177 0.67 0.20 3.17
N GLY A 178 0.38 -0.70 4.10
CA GLY A 178 -0.97 -0.88 4.62
C GLY A 178 -1.14 -2.16 5.43
N LYS A 179 -2.39 -2.49 5.74
CA LYS A 179 -2.73 -3.64 6.58
C LYS A 179 -4.08 -4.24 6.22
N LEU A 180 -4.18 -5.56 6.17
CA LEU A 180 -5.45 -6.30 6.19
C LEU A 180 -5.73 -6.76 7.62
N ARG A 181 -6.95 -6.56 8.11
CA ARG A 181 -7.38 -7.06 9.43
C ARG A 181 -8.61 -7.93 9.31
N SER A 182 -8.59 -9.12 9.88
CA SER A 182 -9.76 -9.98 10.03
C SER A 182 -10.57 -9.61 11.27
N ASN A 183 -11.86 -9.93 11.26
CA ASN A 183 -12.64 -10.13 12.49
C ASN A 183 -12.22 -11.43 13.20
N PHE A 184 -12.82 -11.69 14.35
CA PHE A 184 -12.52 -12.88 15.15
C PHE A 184 -12.71 -14.18 14.37
N LEU A 185 -13.84 -14.30 13.67
CA LEU A 185 -14.24 -15.50 12.94
C LEU A 185 -13.51 -15.70 11.60
N GLY A 186 -12.79 -14.69 11.09
CA GLY A 186 -12.17 -14.77 9.77
C GLY A 186 -13.16 -14.69 8.61
N THR A 187 -14.34 -14.11 8.84
CA THR A 187 -15.42 -13.96 7.86
C THR A 187 -15.54 -12.54 7.31
N LYS A 188 -15.01 -11.55 8.03
CA LYS A 188 -14.99 -10.15 7.60
C LYS A 188 -13.58 -9.62 7.69
N PHE A 189 -13.16 -8.86 6.71
CA PHE A 189 -11.85 -8.23 6.68
C PHE A 189 -11.96 -6.75 6.32
N THR A 190 -11.02 -5.97 6.82
CA THR A 190 -10.88 -4.54 6.52
C THR A 190 -9.49 -4.28 5.98
N ILE A 191 -9.40 -3.61 4.84
CA ILE A 191 -8.14 -3.16 4.24
C ILE A 191 -7.90 -1.72 4.68
N TYR A 192 -6.70 -1.47 5.22
CA TYR A 192 -6.22 -0.16 5.62
C TYR A 192 -5.06 0.28 4.76
N ASP A 193 -5.17 1.46 4.17
CA ASP A 193 -4.11 2.14 3.44
C ASP A 193 -3.27 3.03 4.38
N SER A 194 -1.96 3.14 4.12
CA SER A 194 -1.05 4.05 4.82
C SER A 194 -1.23 5.54 4.44
N GLN A 195 -1.82 5.83 3.29
CA GLN A 195 -2.01 7.16 2.72
C GLN A 195 -3.50 7.56 2.75
N PRO A 196 -3.81 8.85 2.95
CA PRO A 196 -5.18 9.33 2.99
C PRO A 196 -5.87 9.19 1.63
N PRO A 197 -7.20 8.97 1.61
CA PRO A 197 -7.99 9.05 0.38
C PRO A 197 -7.93 10.47 -0.19
N GLN A 198 -7.79 10.59 -1.52
CA GLN A 198 -7.54 11.90 -2.16
C GLN A 198 -8.74 12.86 -2.13
N ASN A 199 -9.98 12.35 -2.03
CA ASN A 199 -11.21 13.14 -2.19
C ASN A 199 -12.22 13.03 -1.02
N GLY A 200 -11.77 12.75 0.21
CA GLY A 200 -12.68 12.58 1.36
C GLY A 200 -12.22 13.28 2.64
N PRO A 201 -13.15 13.69 3.52
CA PRO A 201 -12.78 14.24 4.83
C PRO A 201 -11.97 13.20 5.60
N VAL A 202 -10.82 13.64 6.12
CA VAL A 202 -9.86 12.81 6.86
C VAL A 202 -10.46 12.41 8.20
N LEU A 203 -11.28 11.35 8.23
CA LEU A 203 -11.67 10.68 9.47
C LEU A 203 -10.53 9.76 9.90
N SER A 204 -9.48 10.37 10.43
CA SER A 204 -8.47 9.66 11.20
C SER A 204 -9.14 9.15 12.48
N ASN A 205 -9.25 7.83 12.62
CA ASN A 205 -9.75 7.19 13.84
C ASN A 205 -8.74 7.35 14.99
N ARG A 206 -8.57 8.58 15.50
CA ARG A 206 -7.83 8.87 16.74
C ARG A 206 -8.78 8.58 17.90
N SER A 207 -8.70 7.36 18.42
CA SER A 207 -9.12 7.09 19.78
C SER A 207 -8.43 8.10 20.71
N SER A 208 -9.26 8.92 21.34
CA SER A 208 -8.96 9.97 22.30
C SER A 208 -7.90 9.54 23.33
N ARG A 209 -6.73 10.18 23.26
CA ARG A 209 -5.89 10.43 24.44
C ARG A 209 -5.54 11.91 24.46
N ARG A 210 -6.28 12.66 25.27
CA ARG A 210 -5.88 14.00 25.71
C ARG A 210 -4.66 13.82 26.59
N LEU A 211 -3.47 14.11 26.06
CA LEU A 211 -2.28 14.37 26.86
C LEU A 211 -1.64 15.62 26.25
N THR A 212 -1.81 16.72 26.96
CA THR A 212 -1.06 17.95 26.78
C THR A 212 0.42 17.65 26.96
N SER A 213 1.24 17.74 25.92
CA SER A 213 2.67 17.93 26.07
C SER A 213 3.30 18.46 24.79
N LYS A 214 4.31 19.30 25.03
CA LYS A 214 5.01 20.24 24.14
C LYS A 214 5.35 19.70 22.75
N GLN A 215 5.22 20.63 21.80
CA GLN A 215 5.63 20.58 20.40
C GLN A 215 7.02 19.97 20.21
N LEU A 216 7.03 18.70 19.82
CA LEU A 216 8.14 18.02 19.17
C LEU A 216 7.58 17.52 17.83
N SER A 217 8.19 17.94 16.74
CA SER A 217 7.84 17.54 15.38
C SER A 217 8.18 16.06 15.16
N TYR A 218 7.31 15.17 15.60
CA TYR A 218 7.35 13.77 15.19
C TYR A 218 6.82 13.68 13.76
N ARG A 219 7.65 13.19 12.82
CA ARG A 219 7.24 12.80 11.46
C ARG A 219 5.90 12.08 11.54
N ALA A 220 4.88 12.62 10.85
CA ALA A 220 3.52 12.12 10.89
C ALA A 220 3.51 10.60 10.63
N HIS A 221 3.01 9.82 11.60
CA HIS A 221 2.82 8.39 11.45
C HIS A 221 2.02 8.11 10.17
N ALA A 222 2.44 7.10 9.40
CA ALA A 222 1.63 6.53 8.32
C ALA A 222 0.20 6.33 8.84
N GLY A 223 -0.77 6.97 8.17
CA GLY A 223 -2.16 6.89 8.57
C GLY A 223 -2.70 5.47 8.40
N SER A 224 -3.91 5.22 8.89
CA SER A 224 -4.56 3.91 8.73
C SER A 224 -5.97 4.17 8.25
N PHE A 225 -6.14 4.29 6.94
CA PHE A 225 -7.39 4.69 6.31
C PHE A 225 -8.12 3.46 5.79
N ASN A 226 -9.37 3.27 6.22
CA ASN A 226 -10.19 2.16 5.73
C ASN A 226 -10.55 2.40 4.26
N VAL A 227 -10.08 1.53 3.37
CA VAL A 227 -10.31 1.66 1.92
C VAL A 227 -11.20 0.57 1.35
N ALA A 228 -11.38 -0.54 2.05
CA ALA A 228 -12.25 -1.62 1.59
C ALA A 228 -12.65 -2.60 2.69
N HIS A 229 -13.78 -3.27 2.47
CA HIS A 229 -14.22 -4.43 3.24
C HIS A 229 -14.31 -5.67 2.39
N ILE A 230 -14.07 -6.83 3.01
CA ILE A 230 -14.29 -8.15 2.41
C ILE A 230 -15.19 -8.92 3.36
N ALA A 231 -16.26 -9.52 2.84
CA ALA A 231 -17.16 -10.39 3.57
C ALA A 231 -17.23 -11.76 2.88
N TYR A 232 -17.12 -12.81 3.67
CA TYR A 232 -17.42 -14.18 3.27
C TYR A 232 -18.75 -14.59 3.90
N GLU A 233 -19.66 -15.12 3.08
CA GLU A 233 -20.88 -15.73 3.59
C GLU A 233 -20.55 -17.00 4.38
N LEU A 234 -21.25 -17.17 5.50
CA LEU A 234 -21.18 -18.38 6.31
C LEU A 234 -22.12 -19.43 5.71
N ASN A 235 -21.58 -20.60 5.38
CA ASN A 235 -22.40 -21.73 4.95
C ASN A 235 -23.02 -22.39 6.21
N VAL A 236 -24.19 -21.92 6.65
CA VAL A 236 -24.85 -22.42 7.88
C VAL A 236 -25.53 -23.78 7.66
N LEU A 237 -25.76 -24.21 6.41
CA LEU A 237 -26.56 -25.40 6.06
C LEU A 237 -25.81 -26.49 5.28
N GLY A 238 -24.48 -26.56 5.40
CA GLY A 238 -23.71 -27.70 4.88
C GLY A 238 -23.57 -27.78 3.35
N THR A 239 -23.90 -26.71 2.61
CA THR A 239 -23.66 -26.66 1.17
C THR A 239 -22.16 -26.67 0.90
N ARG A 240 -21.67 -27.80 0.36
CA ARG A 240 -20.29 -27.94 -0.11
C ARG A 240 -20.10 -27.03 -1.33
N GLY A 241 -19.28 -25.99 -1.20
CA GLY A 241 -18.95 -25.08 -2.30
C GLY A 241 -18.02 -23.94 -1.90
N PRO A 242 -17.38 -23.26 -2.86
CA PRO A 242 -16.64 -22.03 -2.61
C PRO A 242 -17.54 -20.99 -1.94
N ARG A 243 -17.02 -20.33 -0.90
CA ARG A 243 -17.80 -19.30 -0.17
C ARG A 243 -18.10 -18.14 -1.09
N ARG A 244 -19.31 -17.62 -0.97
CA ARG A 244 -19.65 -16.34 -1.57
C ARG A 244 -18.82 -15.26 -0.91
N MET A 245 -18.17 -14.47 -1.76
CA MET A 245 -17.23 -13.44 -1.36
C MET A 245 -17.69 -12.13 -1.97
N GLN A 246 -17.83 -11.11 -1.12
CA GLN A 246 -18.15 -9.74 -1.51
C GLN A 246 -17.03 -8.82 -1.04
N CYS A 247 -16.53 -7.95 -1.92
CA CYS A 247 -15.56 -6.93 -1.60
C CYS A 247 -16.11 -5.55 -1.95
N THR A 248 -16.21 -4.65 -0.98
CA THR A 248 -16.67 -3.27 -1.17
C THR A 248 -15.47 -2.34 -1.13
N LEU A 249 -15.22 -1.59 -2.20
CA LEU A 249 -14.09 -0.69 -2.39
C LEU A 249 -14.53 0.76 -2.18
N HIS A 250 -14.41 1.28 -0.96
CA HIS A 250 -14.97 2.59 -0.56
C HIS A 250 -14.36 3.78 -1.31
N GLY A 251 -13.11 3.63 -1.77
CA GLY A 251 -12.41 4.67 -2.52
C GLY A 251 -12.63 4.60 -4.03
N ILE A 252 -13.32 3.58 -4.57
CA ILE A 252 -13.50 3.42 -6.01
C ILE A 252 -15.00 3.50 -6.28
N PRO A 253 -15.50 4.57 -6.93
CA PRO A 253 -16.92 4.67 -7.21
C PRO A 253 -17.34 3.70 -8.32
N LEU A 254 -18.59 3.25 -8.30
CA LEU A 254 -19.15 2.32 -9.26
C LEU A 254 -19.17 2.89 -10.68
N SER A 255 -19.30 4.21 -10.81
CA SER A 255 -19.17 4.99 -12.06
C SER A 255 -17.84 4.74 -12.80
N THR A 256 -16.78 4.29 -12.11
CA THR A 256 -15.51 3.88 -12.74
C THR A 256 -15.67 2.75 -13.77
N MET A 257 -16.72 1.94 -13.66
CA MET A 257 -17.00 0.84 -14.59
C MET A 257 -17.66 1.29 -15.89
N GLU A 258 -18.06 2.56 -16.00
CA GLU A 258 -18.48 3.15 -17.27
C GLU A 258 -17.24 3.50 -18.12
N SER A 259 -17.39 3.54 -19.46
CA SER A 259 -16.28 3.74 -20.40
C SER A 259 -15.51 5.05 -20.21
N VAL A 260 -16.04 6.00 -19.43
CA VAL A 260 -15.47 7.33 -19.15
C VAL A 260 -15.04 7.49 -17.68
N GLY A 261 -15.39 6.55 -16.79
CA GLY A 261 -15.11 6.68 -15.37
C GLY A 261 -13.63 6.52 -15.04
N SER A 262 -13.08 7.37 -14.15
CA SER A 262 -11.67 7.32 -13.72
C SER A 262 -11.55 6.91 -12.26
N ALA A 263 -10.64 6.00 -11.95
CA ALA A 263 -10.44 5.53 -10.58
C ALA A 263 -9.41 6.44 -9.90
N PRO A 264 -9.61 6.79 -8.62
CA PRO A 264 -8.67 7.68 -7.95
C PRO A 264 -7.28 7.05 -7.87
N SER A 265 -6.29 7.78 -8.39
CA SER A 265 -4.89 7.38 -8.41
C SER A 265 -4.07 8.29 -7.50
N PRO A 266 -3.24 7.76 -6.59
CA PRO A 266 -2.30 8.59 -5.86
C PRO A 266 -1.32 9.28 -6.82
N THR A 267 -1.41 10.59 -6.94
CA THR A 267 -0.31 11.47 -7.39
C THR A 267 0.48 11.87 -6.15
N GLU A 268 1.80 11.75 -6.17
CA GLU A 268 2.63 12.15 -5.02
C GLU A 268 2.30 13.60 -4.61
N VAL A 269 2.08 13.83 -3.31
CA VAL A 269 1.92 15.17 -2.76
C VAL A 269 3.25 15.89 -2.97
N THR A 270 3.27 16.91 -3.82
CA THR A 270 4.44 17.74 -4.06
C THR A 270 4.91 18.38 -2.75
N ALA A 271 6.23 18.46 -2.56
CA ALA A 271 6.86 19.08 -1.40
C ALA A 271 6.65 20.61 -1.30
N ASP A 272 5.79 21.19 -2.14
CA ASP A 272 5.54 22.64 -2.28
C ASP A 272 4.60 23.23 -1.21
N SER A 273 4.05 22.42 -0.31
CA SER A 273 3.20 22.94 0.79
C SER A 273 3.98 23.43 2.01
N LEU A 274 5.31 23.37 1.99
CA LEU A 274 6.17 23.71 3.13
C LEU A 274 6.85 25.08 3.06
N GLU A 275 6.78 25.82 1.94
CA GLU A 275 7.46 27.12 1.83
C GLU A 275 6.57 28.34 2.11
N ARG A 276 5.25 28.18 2.29
CA ARG A 276 4.35 29.33 2.49
C ARG A 276 4.19 29.79 3.95
N ALA A 277 5.04 29.30 4.87
CA ALA A 277 4.95 29.58 6.31
C ALA A 277 5.96 30.64 6.82
N HIS A 278 6.62 31.39 5.94
CA HIS A 278 7.53 32.48 6.34
C HIS A 278 7.08 33.84 5.80
N VAL A 279 6.13 34.45 6.49
CA VAL A 279 5.99 35.92 6.53
C VAL A 279 5.81 36.34 7.99
N PRO A 280 6.73 37.12 8.58
CA PRO A 280 6.52 37.69 9.90
C PRO A 280 5.88 39.07 9.75
N HIS A 281 4.63 39.23 10.19
CA HIS A 281 4.05 40.54 10.40
C HIS A 281 3.68 40.79 11.86
N SER A 282 4.35 41.83 12.35
CA SER A 282 4.21 42.54 13.61
C SER A 282 2.76 42.87 13.94
N GLY A 283 2.43 42.85 15.23
CA GLY A 283 1.08 42.91 15.73
C GLY A 283 0.47 44.30 15.76
N VAL A 284 -0.86 44.32 15.86
CA VAL A 284 -1.63 45.35 16.60
C VAL A 284 -2.86 44.64 17.18
N MET A 285 -3.07 44.80 18.48
CA MET A 285 -4.29 44.37 19.17
C MET A 285 -5.43 45.32 18.82
N SER A 286 -6.63 44.81 18.56
CA SER A 286 -7.85 45.57 18.78
C SER A 286 -8.99 44.64 19.21
N SER A 287 -9.51 44.95 20.39
CA SER A 287 -10.64 44.32 21.06
C SER A 287 -11.96 44.82 20.48
N SER A 288 -12.90 43.92 20.21
CA SER A 288 -14.33 44.28 20.14
C SER A 288 -15.18 43.09 20.60
N ARG A 289 -15.85 43.29 21.74
CA ARG A 289 -16.86 42.39 22.30
C ARG A 289 -18.09 42.36 21.40
N SER A 290 -18.64 41.18 21.15
CA SER A 290 -20.09 41.00 20.99
C SER A 290 -20.49 39.64 21.54
N LYS A 291 -21.38 39.66 22.52
CA LYS A 291 -22.06 38.49 23.09
C LYS A 291 -23.04 37.95 22.04
N ALA A 292 -22.95 36.68 21.72
CA ALA A 292 -24.07 35.93 21.13
C ALA A 292 -24.09 34.52 21.72
N ALA A 293 -25.29 34.06 22.02
CA ALA A 293 -25.60 32.97 22.93
C ALA A 293 -24.97 31.62 22.53
N VAL A 294 -24.46 30.93 23.54
CA VAL A 294 -24.15 29.50 23.49
C VAL A 294 -25.47 28.76 23.39
N VAL A 295 -25.71 28.12 22.24
CA VAL A 295 -26.74 27.09 22.10
C VAL A 295 -26.00 25.78 21.87
N ASP A 296 -26.05 24.91 22.88
CA ASP A 296 -25.51 23.57 22.86
C ASP A 296 -26.39 22.72 21.93
N ILE A 297 -25.93 22.51 20.69
CA ILE A 297 -26.54 21.57 19.74
C ILE A 297 -25.62 20.35 19.67
N SER A 298 -25.56 19.65 20.80
CA SER A 298 -25.39 18.21 20.76
C SER A 298 -26.75 17.62 20.37
N THR A 299 -26.77 16.72 19.38
CA THR A 299 -27.93 15.90 18.97
C THR A 299 -28.91 16.50 17.94
N LEU A 300 -28.41 16.98 16.79
CA LEU A 300 -29.25 17.03 15.58
C LEU A 300 -28.51 16.46 14.36
N ASP A 301 -29.20 15.55 13.68
CA ASP A 301 -28.79 14.76 12.52
C ASP A 301 -28.08 15.56 11.44
N TYR A 302 -26.86 15.12 11.12
CA TYR A 302 -26.14 15.56 9.93
C TYR A 302 -26.51 14.67 8.72
N ASP A 303 -27.80 14.43 8.52
CA ASP A 303 -28.35 13.86 7.27
C ASP A 303 -28.88 14.95 6.32
N PHE A 304 -28.79 16.24 6.67
CA PHE A 304 -29.34 17.32 5.85
C PHE A 304 -28.31 18.18 5.09
N ALA A 305 -27.00 17.91 5.23
CA ALA A 305 -25.95 18.63 4.48
C ALA A 305 -25.17 17.73 3.49
N SER A 306 -25.72 16.55 3.16
CA SER A 306 -25.20 15.62 2.14
C SER A 306 -26.14 15.53 0.92
N GLY A 307 -26.91 16.57 0.66
CA GLY A 307 -28.00 16.57 -0.33
C GLY A 307 -27.68 17.09 -1.74
N LEU A 308 -26.44 17.51 -2.04
CA LEU A 308 -26.12 18.15 -3.35
C LEU A 308 -24.87 17.62 -4.06
N LEU A 309 -24.26 16.54 -3.58
CA LEU A 309 -23.31 15.75 -4.36
C LEU A 309 -23.86 14.32 -4.34
N ALA A 310 -24.19 13.77 -5.51
CA ALA A 310 -24.56 12.37 -5.63
C ALA A 310 -23.51 11.53 -4.89
N LYS A 311 -23.91 10.82 -3.82
CA LYS A 311 -23.06 9.84 -3.16
C LYS A 311 -22.82 8.74 -4.19
N ASP A 312 -21.72 8.84 -4.91
CA ASP A 312 -21.32 7.86 -5.90
C ASP A 312 -21.14 6.50 -5.17
N GLU A 313 -21.93 5.51 -5.54
CA GLU A 313 -21.99 4.21 -4.85
C GLU A 313 -20.61 3.54 -4.89
N PRO A 314 -20.10 2.94 -3.79
CA PRO A 314 -18.82 2.27 -3.84
C PRO A 314 -18.87 1.03 -4.74
N LEU A 315 -17.77 0.75 -5.45
CA LEU A 315 -17.65 -0.44 -6.28
C LEU A 315 -17.69 -1.70 -5.42
N VAL A 316 -18.68 -2.56 -5.70
CA VAL A 316 -18.81 -3.87 -5.08
C VAL A 316 -18.35 -4.94 -6.06
N LEU A 317 -17.42 -5.79 -5.64
CA LEU A 317 -16.98 -6.98 -6.35
C LEU A 317 -17.55 -8.23 -5.71
N LYS A 318 -17.96 -9.20 -6.52
CA LYS A 318 -18.44 -10.51 -6.05
C LYS A 318 -17.75 -11.66 -6.75
N ASN A 319 -17.73 -12.83 -6.12
CA ASN A 319 -17.22 -14.03 -6.77
C ASN A 319 -18.04 -14.33 -8.04
N LYS A 320 -17.33 -14.62 -9.14
CA LYS A 320 -17.95 -15.11 -10.36
C LYS A 320 -18.58 -16.47 -10.11
N ALA A 321 -19.80 -16.68 -10.59
CA ALA A 321 -20.45 -17.98 -10.53
C ALA A 321 -19.69 -18.98 -11.43
N PRO A 322 -19.45 -20.22 -10.96
CA PRO A 322 -18.85 -21.24 -11.81
C PRO A 322 -19.78 -21.59 -12.97
N ARG A 323 -19.21 -22.07 -14.08
CA ARG A 323 -19.97 -22.60 -15.22
C ARG A 323 -19.93 -24.12 -15.18
N TRP A 324 -21.01 -24.75 -15.60
CA TRP A 324 -21.04 -26.21 -15.79
C TRP A 324 -20.13 -26.58 -16.95
N HIS A 325 -19.24 -27.54 -16.73
CA HIS A 325 -18.36 -28.07 -17.76
C HIS A 325 -18.76 -29.51 -18.08
N GLU A 326 -19.38 -29.69 -19.25
CA GLU A 326 -20.01 -30.97 -19.64
C GLU A 326 -19.01 -32.13 -19.67
N GLN A 327 -17.82 -31.97 -20.26
CA GLN A 327 -16.84 -33.05 -20.33
C GLN A 327 -16.25 -33.46 -18.96
N LEU A 328 -16.20 -32.53 -18.01
CA LEU A 328 -15.64 -32.77 -16.67
C LEU A 328 -16.72 -33.06 -15.63
N GLN A 329 -18.00 -32.96 -16.01
CA GLN A 329 -19.18 -33.12 -15.15
C GLN A 329 -19.05 -32.37 -13.81
N CYS A 330 -18.53 -31.14 -13.86
CA CYS A 330 -18.34 -30.33 -12.66
C CYS A 330 -18.55 -28.83 -12.93
N TRP A 331 -18.85 -28.10 -11.86
CA TRP A 331 -18.89 -26.65 -11.85
C TRP A 331 -17.46 -26.09 -11.73
N CYS A 332 -16.99 -25.37 -12.75
CA CYS A 332 -15.64 -24.80 -12.75
C CYS A 332 -15.60 -23.37 -13.25
N LEU A 333 -14.54 -22.65 -12.88
CA LEU A 333 -14.19 -21.36 -13.46
C LEU A 333 -13.12 -21.57 -14.53
N ASN A 334 -13.21 -20.81 -15.62
CA ASN A 334 -12.19 -20.83 -16.66
C ASN A 334 -11.05 -19.88 -16.28
N PHE A 335 -9.95 -20.46 -15.79
CA PHE A 335 -8.72 -19.73 -15.43
C PHE A 335 -7.73 -19.57 -16.58
N ARG A 336 -8.07 -19.98 -17.82
CA ARG A 336 -7.22 -19.86 -19.02
C ARG A 336 -5.81 -20.44 -18.80
N GLY A 337 -5.72 -21.58 -18.12
CA GLY A 337 -4.45 -22.25 -17.79
C GLY A 337 -3.63 -21.58 -16.67
N ARG A 338 -4.07 -20.45 -16.11
CA ARG A 338 -3.35 -19.77 -15.00
C ARG A 338 -3.40 -20.56 -13.69
N VAL A 339 -4.46 -21.32 -13.46
CA VAL A 339 -4.68 -22.09 -12.23
C VAL A 339 -4.73 -23.56 -12.59
N THR A 340 -3.88 -24.36 -11.94
CA THR A 340 -3.67 -25.78 -12.26
C THR A 340 -4.00 -26.72 -11.10
N VAL A 341 -4.15 -26.19 -9.89
CA VAL A 341 -4.41 -27.00 -8.68
C VAL A 341 -5.77 -26.63 -8.09
N ALA A 342 -6.66 -27.60 -7.94
CA ALA A 342 -7.94 -27.43 -7.28
C ALA A 342 -7.77 -26.93 -5.84
N SER A 343 -8.55 -25.90 -5.46
CA SER A 343 -8.54 -25.33 -4.12
C SER A 343 -9.79 -24.49 -3.87
N VAL A 344 -10.29 -24.50 -2.63
CA VAL A 344 -11.32 -23.54 -2.14
C VAL A 344 -10.87 -22.08 -2.22
N LYS A 345 -9.58 -21.85 -2.45
CA LYS A 345 -8.97 -20.54 -2.63
C LYS A 345 -9.05 -20.02 -4.06
N ASN A 346 -9.41 -20.86 -5.02
CA ASN A 346 -9.47 -20.45 -6.41
C ASN A 346 -10.75 -19.63 -6.64
N PHE A 347 -10.60 -18.37 -7.05
CA PHE A 347 -11.75 -17.50 -7.31
C PHE A 347 -11.46 -16.50 -8.43
N GLN A 348 -12.54 -16.00 -9.03
CA GLN A 348 -12.54 -14.83 -9.91
C GLN A 348 -13.51 -13.82 -9.30
N LEU A 349 -13.17 -12.54 -9.30
CA LEU A 349 -14.07 -11.46 -8.92
C LEU A 349 -14.52 -10.65 -10.14
N VAL A 350 -15.80 -10.29 -10.15
CA VAL A 350 -16.45 -9.44 -11.15
C VAL A 350 -17.17 -8.29 -10.46
N ALA A 351 -17.41 -7.18 -11.15
CA ALA A 351 -18.20 -6.08 -10.61
C ALA A 351 -19.67 -6.48 -10.44
N SER A 352 -20.26 -6.07 -9.32
CA SER A 352 -21.68 -6.23 -9.04
C SER A 352 -22.45 -5.04 -9.60
N MET A 353 -22.72 -5.04 -10.91
CA MET A 353 -23.40 -3.94 -11.62
C MET A 353 -24.92 -4.12 -11.69
N GLU A 354 -25.54 -4.69 -10.64
CA GLU A 354 -26.99 -4.93 -10.60
C GLU A 354 -27.80 -3.62 -10.70
N SER A 355 -27.22 -2.49 -10.30
CA SER A 355 -27.82 -1.16 -10.34
C SER A 355 -27.60 -0.38 -11.66
N LEU A 356 -26.76 -0.84 -12.59
CA LEU A 356 -26.49 -0.11 -13.85
C LEU A 356 -27.26 -0.70 -15.06
N PRO A 357 -28.21 0.06 -15.64
CA PRO A 357 -29.06 -0.41 -16.74
C PRO A 357 -28.32 -0.52 -18.09
N THR A 358 -27.17 0.12 -18.25
CA THR A 358 -26.43 0.26 -19.52
C THR A 358 -25.24 -0.70 -19.69
N SER A 359 -24.96 -1.58 -18.73
CA SER A 359 -23.82 -2.50 -18.82
C SER A 359 -24.10 -3.69 -19.74
N SER A 360 -23.23 -3.93 -20.72
CA SER A 360 -23.31 -5.12 -21.58
C SER A 360 -23.08 -6.39 -20.75
N GLN A 361 -23.59 -7.55 -21.21
CA GLN A 361 -23.31 -8.82 -20.54
C GLN A 361 -21.80 -9.11 -20.46
N SER A 362 -21.03 -8.71 -21.47
CA SER A 362 -19.56 -8.82 -21.46
C SER A 362 -18.91 -8.02 -20.33
N ASP A 363 -19.44 -6.85 -19.99
CA ASP A 363 -18.89 -6.02 -18.92
C ASP A 363 -19.18 -6.63 -17.55
N ARG A 364 -20.39 -7.15 -17.35
CA ARG A 364 -20.79 -7.84 -16.11
C ARG A 364 -19.96 -9.10 -15.84
N ASP A 365 -19.46 -9.72 -16.89
CA ASP A 365 -18.71 -10.97 -16.83
C ASP A 365 -17.18 -10.76 -16.87
N LYS A 366 -16.71 -9.51 -17.00
CA LYS A 366 -15.30 -9.11 -17.06
C LYS A 366 -14.62 -9.38 -15.72
N VAL A 367 -13.65 -10.29 -15.73
CA VAL A 367 -12.90 -10.70 -14.53
C VAL A 367 -11.91 -9.61 -14.14
N LEU A 368 -12.11 -8.99 -12.98
CA LEU A 368 -11.30 -7.89 -12.46
C LEU A 368 -10.13 -8.37 -11.59
N LEU A 369 -10.32 -9.49 -10.88
CA LEU A 369 -9.29 -10.19 -10.11
C LEU A 369 -9.44 -11.69 -10.30
N GLN A 370 -8.35 -12.37 -10.62
CA GLN A 370 -8.27 -13.81 -10.70
C GLN A 370 -7.18 -14.31 -9.75
N PHE A 371 -7.53 -15.26 -8.89
CA PHE A 371 -6.60 -15.85 -7.94
C PHE A 371 -6.74 -17.36 -7.91
N GLY A 372 -5.62 -18.08 -7.84
CA GLY A 372 -5.69 -19.52 -7.66
C GLY A 372 -4.37 -20.22 -7.48
N LYS A 373 -4.46 -21.46 -7.05
CA LYS A 373 -3.32 -22.30 -6.65
C LYS A 373 -2.70 -22.99 -7.87
N ILE A 374 -1.37 -23.01 -7.91
CA ILE A 374 -0.61 -23.75 -8.91
C ILE A 374 0.44 -24.69 -8.31
N GLY A 375 0.70 -24.58 -7.01
CA GLY A 375 1.63 -25.43 -6.28
C GLY A 375 1.32 -25.41 -4.78
N LYS A 376 2.15 -26.10 -3.98
CA LYS A 376 1.95 -26.20 -2.52
C LYS A 376 1.82 -24.82 -1.85
N ASP A 377 2.72 -23.90 -2.22
CA ASP A 377 2.87 -22.58 -1.64
C ASP A 377 3.04 -21.48 -2.71
N ILE A 378 2.52 -21.72 -3.91
CA ILE A 378 2.57 -20.79 -5.05
C ILE A 378 1.17 -20.62 -5.63
N PHE A 379 0.79 -19.37 -5.87
CA PHE A 379 -0.53 -18.97 -6.34
C PHE A 379 -0.40 -17.90 -7.43
N THR A 380 -1.21 -17.95 -8.47
CA THR A 380 -1.31 -16.86 -9.46
C THR A 380 -2.27 -15.80 -8.97
N MET A 381 -1.97 -14.54 -9.28
CA MET A 381 -2.82 -13.39 -9.00
C MET A 381 -2.80 -12.47 -10.23
N ASP A 382 -3.91 -12.38 -10.96
CA ASP A 382 -4.03 -11.49 -12.12
C ASP A 382 -5.08 -10.43 -11.81
N TYR A 383 -4.75 -9.15 -12.01
CA TYR A 383 -5.66 -8.05 -11.76
C TYR A 383 -5.66 -7.05 -12.91
N ARG A 384 -6.69 -6.22 -12.98
CA ARG A 384 -6.82 -5.14 -13.95
C ARG A 384 -7.52 -3.94 -13.32
N TYR A 385 -7.70 -2.87 -14.10
CA TYR A 385 -8.54 -1.75 -13.72
C TYR A 385 -9.89 -2.22 -13.15
N PRO A 386 -10.39 -1.63 -12.05
CA PRO A 386 -9.89 -0.44 -11.35
C PRO A 386 -8.98 -0.79 -10.16
N LEU A 387 -8.59 -2.05 -10.01
CA LEU A 387 -7.79 -2.50 -8.87
C LEU A 387 -6.33 -2.10 -9.03
N SER A 388 -5.71 -1.78 -7.90
CA SER A 388 -4.26 -1.68 -7.76
C SER A 388 -3.64 -3.01 -7.27
N ALA A 389 -2.32 -3.16 -7.42
CA ALA A 389 -1.60 -4.32 -6.91
C ALA A 389 -1.78 -4.50 -5.39
N PHE A 390 -1.76 -3.39 -4.64
CA PHE A 390 -1.98 -3.37 -3.19
C PHE A 390 -3.37 -3.92 -2.82
N GLN A 391 -4.42 -3.41 -3.46
CA GLN A 391 -5.80 -3.86 -3.22
C GLN A 391 -5.97 -5.33 -3.60
N ALA A 392 -5.54 -5.73 -4.80
CA ALA A 392 -5.61 -7.11 -5.28
C ALA A 392 -4.89 -8.08 -4.33
N PHE A 393 -3.69 -7.72 -3.87
CA PHE A 393 -2.91 -8.54 -2.95
C PHE A 393 -3.60 -8.67 -1.59
N ALA A 394 -4.09 -7.56 -1.01
CA ALA A 394 -4.83 -7.58 0.24
C ALA A 394 -6.11 -8.43 0.15
N ILE A 395 -6.81 -8.38 -0.98
CA ILE A 395 -7.98 -9.24 -1.24
C ILE A 395 -7.58 -10.71 -1.30
N CYS A 396 -6.48 -11.06 -1.97
CA CYS A 396 -6.01 -12.45 -2.02
C CYS A 396 -5.57 -12.96 -0.64
N LEU A 397 -4.95 -12.10 0.19
CA LEU A 397 -4.51 -12.43 1.54
C LEU A 397 -5.64 -12.92 2.45
N SER A 398 -6.88 -12.40 2.29
CA SER A 398 -8.01 -12.83 3.11
C SER A 398 -8.37 -14.30 2.89
N SER A 399 -8.11 -14.86 1.69
CA SER A 399 -8.39 -16.27 1.37
C SER A 399 -7.47 -17.26 2.10
N PHE A 400 -6.35 -16.78 2.65
CA PHE A 400 -5.41 -17.60 3.41
C PHE A 400 -5.78 -17.74 4.89
N ASP A 401 -6.71 -16.92 5.39
CA ASP A 401 -7.14 -17.04 6.78
C ASP A 401 -8.20 -18.15 6.92
N THR A 402 -7.78 -19.27 7.51
CA THR A 402 -8.64 -20.42 7.78
C THR A 402 -8.88 -20.48 9.29
N LYS A 403 -10.00 -19.93 9.76
CA LYS A 403 -10.47 -20.09 11.16
C LYS A 403 -11.80 -20.82 11.12
N LEU A 404 -11.98 -21.85 11.96
CA LEU A 404 -13.15 -22.70 12.28
C LEU A 404 -14.39 -22.69 11.36
N ALA A 405 -14.91 -21.54 10.96
CA ALA A 405 -15.84 -21.43 9.85
C ALA A 405 -15.21 -21.79 8.48
N CYS A 406 -13.87 -21.79 8.37
CA CYS A 406 -12.83 -22.06 7.34
C CYS A 406 -12.76 -23.38 6.55
N GLU A 407 -13.26 -24.48 7.11
CA GLU A 407 -12.97 -25.84 6.63
C GLU A 407 -14.14 -26.48 5.87
#